data_AF-Q60B03-F1
#
_entry.id   AF-Q60B03-F1
#
_cell.length_a   1.000
_cell.length_b   1.000
_cell.length_c   1.000
_cell.angle_alpha   90.00
_cell.angle_beta   90.00
_cell.angle_gamma   90.00
#
_symmetry.space_group_name_H-M   'P 1'
#
loop_
_entity.id
_entity.type
_entity.pdbx_description
1 polymer ?
#
loop_
_entity_poly.entity_id
_entity_poly.type
_entity_poly.pdbx_seq_one_letter_code
_entity_poly.pdbx_strand_id
1 'polypeptide(L)'
;MVAAVLILGIIYALPNFFGEDPSVQLSAVRAAKVDDSLKVQVQGLLDAAGLKAKAVEMADKRMLIRFGDTDSQLKASDVLNEKLGDAYTVALNLAPSTPSWLRAFGAKPMYLGLDLRGGVHFLLQVDMDAAIKQAEDRYAEDARSLLRENKIRYQSVEKQNGVIQVRLPDPNALSQAQVLLKRELRGLQIDVKEGENLLEGRLSEVERREIKRFAVAQNTTTLRNRVNELGVAEPVIQQQGEDRIVVQLPGVQDTARAKEILGATATLEFRLVDNEHPVPAEGEKAPLGSHLYRDRQNRPVLLERKIIVTGDQVVDAASGIDQQSGQPAVYVTLNSVGAKKMGDTTRENVGRAMAVVYIENKSETKEVDGQKVTTKKKVEEVINIATIRDRFSKRFQITGLDSTEEARNLALLLRAGALAAPVDIVEERTVGPSMGKENIDRGVKSNGYGFIAIAVFMILYYRMFGLFSILALAANVLLLVAVLSLLQATLTLPGLAGIALTVGMAIDANVLINERIREELRAGSTPHAAIHAGYERAFATILDSNVTTFVAGVALFLLGAGPVRGFALVLCIGILTSMFSAVLVSRALVNFTYGRQRKLVKIAV
;
A
#
# COMPACT_ATOMS: atom_id res chain seq x y z
N MET A 1 17.08 -15.76 -31.37
CA MET A 1 16.03 -14.92 -30.73
C MET A 1 15.02 -15.77 -29.97
N VAL A 2 14.18 -16.60 -30.61
CA VAL A 2 13.12 -17.39 -29.94
C VAL A 2 13.65 -18.21 -28.76
N ALA A 3 14.74 -18.96 -28.94
CA ALA A 3 15.34 -19.74 -27.86
C ALA A 3 15.78 -18.89 -26.64
N ALA A 4 16.31 -17.69 -26.87
CA ALA A 4 16.71 -16.78 -25.79
C ALA A 4 15.49 -16.28 -24.99
N VAL A 5 14.40 -15.94 -25.70
CA VAL A 5 13.13 -15.54 -25.07
C VAL A 5 12.54 -16.68 -24.23
N LEU A 6 12.59 -17.93 -24.72
CA LEU A 6 12.13 -19.10 -23.96
C LEU A 6 13.00 -19.37 -22.74
N ILE A 7 14.33 -19.26 -22.84
CA ILE A 7 15.24 -19.43 -21.70
C ILE A 7 14.96 -18.38 -20.62
N LEU A 8 14.81 -17.11 -21.00
CA LEU A 8 14.40 -16.05 -20.09
C LEU A 8 13.03 -16.35 -19.47
N GLY A 9 12.07 -16.80 -20.29
CA GLY A 9 10.75 -17.23 -19.82
C GLY A 9 10.83 -18.31 -18.75
N ILE A 10 11.68 -19.33 -18.93
CA ILE A 10 11.90 -20.37 -17.93
C ILE A 10 12.47 -19.77 -16.64
N ILE A 11 13.51 -18.95 -16.73
CA ILE A 11 14.17 -18.35 -15.54
C ILE A 11 13.18 -17.55 -14.70
N TYR A 12 12.35 -16.71 -15.33
CA TYR A 12 11.38 -15.86 -14.62
C TYR A 12 10.10 -16.59 -14.22
N ALA A 13 9.75 -17.72 -14.86
CA ALA A 13 8.62 -18.54 -14.46
C ALA A 13 8.96 -19.52 -13.32
N LEU A 14 10.21 -19.99 -13.24
CA LEU A 14 10.65 -21.02 -12.30
C LEU A 14 10.38 -20.72 -10.82
N PRO A 15 10.51 -19.47 -10.31
CA PRO A 15 10.20 -19.13 -8.92
C PRO A 15 8.80 -19.56 -8.45
N ASN A 16 7.82 -19.58 -9.36
CA ASN A 16 6.43 -19.91 -9.04
C ASN A 16 6.20 -21.39 -8.67
N PHE A 17 7.15 -22.28 -8.99
CA PHE A 17 7.06 -23.70 -8.68
C PHE A 17 7.55 -24.06 -7.27
N PHE A 18 8.23 -23.14 -6.57
CA PHE A 18 8.80 -23.41 -5.26
C PHE A 18 7.80 -23.20 -4.10
N GLY A 19 6.61 -22.63 -4.36
CA GLY A 19 5.58 -22.39 -3.34
C GLY A 19 5.97 -21.33 -2.30
N GLU A 20 5.30 -21.37 -1.14
CA GLU A 20 5.56 -20.50 0.01
C GLU A 20 5.78 -21.34 1.28
N ASP A 21 6.71 -20.91 2.13
CA ASP A 21 6.98 -21.46 3.46
C ASP A 21 6.18 -20.68 4.53
N PRO A 22 5.43 -21.34 5.43
CA PRO A 22 4.92 -20.74 6.66
C PRO A 22 6.05 -20.04 7.43
N SER A 23 5.86 -18.79 7.82
CA SER A 23 6.94 -18.01 8.41
C SER A 23 6.47 -17.01 9.47
N VAL A 24 7.28 -16.80 10.50
CA VAL A 24 7.08 -15.73 11.46
C VAL A 24 8.06 -14.61 11.14
N GLN A 25 7.52 -13.42 10.94
CA GLN A 25 8.30 -12.21 10.68
C GLN A 25 8.38 -11.39 11.97
N LEU A 26 9.60 -11.11 12.39
CA LEU A 26 9.89 -10.18 13.48
C LEU A 26 10.35 -8.86 12.89
N SER A 27 9.64 -7.80 13.22
CA SER A 27 10.04 -6.43 12.89
C SER A 27 10.30 -5.69 14.19
N ALA A 28 11.44 -5.00 14.28
CA ALA A 28 11.70 -4.16 15.44
C ALA A 28 10.67 -3.04 15.53
N VAL A 29 10.18 -2.81 16.74
CA VAL A 29 9.37 -1.64 17.08
C VAL A 29 10.24 -0.71 17.90
N ARG A 30 10.16 0.60 17.62
CA ARG A 30 10.94 1.64 18.32
C ARG A 30 12.46 1.52 18.09
N ALA A 31 13.26 1.57 19.16
CA ALA A 31 14.73 1.56 19.13
C ALA A 31 15.34 0.15 19.15
N ALA A 32 14.51 -0.89 19.17
CA ALA A 32 14.96 -2.27 19.11
C ALA A 32 15.72 -2.51 17.80
N LYS A 33 16.77 -3.33 17.85
CA LYS A 33 17.51 -3.75 16.66
C LYS A 33 17.16 -5.19 16.34
N VAL A 34 17.11 -5.48 15.05
CA VAL A 34 17.07 -6.84 14.53
C VAL A 34 18.50 -7.19 14.14
N ASP A 35 19.22 -7.80 15.07
CA ASP A 35 20.64 -8.14 14.93
C ASP A 35 20.91 -9.62 15.26
N ASP A 36 22.16 -10.05 15.12
CA ASP A 36 22.55 -11.44 15.37
C ASP A 36 22.31 -11.85 16.84
N SER A 37 22.28 -10.90 17.78
CA SER A 37 21.96 -11.20 19.18
C SER A 37 20.50 -11.63 19.33
N LEU A 38 19.58 -10.92 18.68
CA LEU A 38 18.18 -11.32 18.60
C LEU A 38 18.04 -12.69 17.92
N LYS A 39 18.85 -12.97 16.90
CA LYS A 39 18.80 -14.25 16.18
C LYS A 39 19.09 -15.42 17.11
N VAL A 40 20.13 -15.28 17.93
CA VAL A 40 20.50 -16.29 18.95
C VAL A 40 19.42 -16.41 20.01
N GLN A 41 18.86 -15.29 20.48
CA GLN A 41 17.77 -15.29 21.46
C GLN A 41 16.52 -16.02 20.92
N VAL A 42 16.11 -15.68 19.70
CA VAL A 42 14.97 -16.31 19.01
C VAL A 42 15.19 -17.81 18.81
N GLN A 43 16.39 -18.22 18.38
CA GLN A 43 16.73 -19.63 18.25
C GLN A 43 16.63 -20.36 19.60
N GLY A 44 17.16 -19.77 20.68
CA GLY A 44 17.04 -20.34 22.02
C GLY A 44 15.59 -20.45 22.51
N LEU A 45 14.74 -19.46 22.22
CA LEU A 45 13.31 -19.51 22.56
C LEU A 45 12.57 -20.62 21.78
N LEU A 46 12.87 -20.79 20.50
CA LEU A 46 12.27 -21.84 19.66
C LEU A 46 12.73 -23.23 20.10
N ASP A 47 14.01 -23.40 20.40
CA ASP A 47 14.57 -24.67 20.87
C ASP A 47 13.99 -25.05 22.24
N ALA A 48 13.84 -24.09 23.16
CA ALA A 48 13.20 -24.32 24.46
C ALA A 48 11.73 -24.74 24.35
N ALA A 49 11.03 -24.27 23.31
CA ALA A 49 9.66 -24.66 22.98
C ALA A 49 9.58 -25.97 22.14
N GLY A 50 10.72 -26.58 21.77
CA GLY A 50 10.78 -27.78 20.95
C GLY A 50 10.39 -27.55 19.48
N LEU A 51 10.45 -26.31 18.99
CA LEU A 51 10.06 -25.91 17.63
C LEU A 51 11.28 -25.81 16.73
N LYS A 52 11.31 -26.60 15.64
CA LYS A 52 12.41 -26.56 14.66
C LYS A 52 12.11 -25.58 13.54
N ALA A 53 12.88 -24.50 13.46
CA ALA A 53 12.87 -23.61 12.29
C ALA A 53 13.62 -24.22 11.11
N LYS A 54 13.05 -24.13 9.91
CA LYS A 54 13.68 -24.54 8.63
C LYS A 54 14.85 -23.62 8.27
N ALA A 55 14.67 -22.31 8.49
CA ALA A 55 15.69 -21.29 8.32
C ALA A 55 15.36 -20.05 9.14
N VAL A 56 16.39 -19.32 9.56
CA VAL A 56 16.25 -17.99 10.18
C VAL A 56 17.11 -17.02 9.36
N GLU A 57 16.44 -16.23 8.52
CA GLU A 57 17.05 -15.29 7.59
C GLU A 57 16.84 -13.85 8.08
N MET A 58 17.85 -13.00 7.89
CA MET A 58 17.70 -11.54 8.02
C MET A 58 17.33 -10.99 6.65
N ALA A 59 16.23 -10.24 6.54
CA ALA A 59 15.79 -9.60 5.31
C ALA A 59 15.31 -8.17 5.62
N ASP A 60 15.93 -7.16 5.00
CA ASP A 60 15.49 -5.75 5.07
C ASP A 60 15.18 -5.23 6.50
N LYS A 61 16.11 -5.44 7.44
CA LYS A 61 15.98 -5.07 8.88
C LYS A 61 14.86 -5.79 9.62
N ARG A 62 14.37 -6.89 9.06
CA ARG A 62 13.40 -7.80 9.67
C ARG A 62 14.03 -9.19 9.76
N MET A 63 13.57 -9.98 10.70
CA MET A 63 13.98 -11.38 10.83
C MET A 63 12.83 -12.26 10.37
N LEU A 64 13.13 -13.16 9.46
CA LEU A 64 12.18 -14.11 8.90
C LEU A 64 12.54 -15.51 9.37
N ILE A 65 11.62 -16.12 10.11
CA ILE A 65 11.76 -17.47 10.65
C ILE A 65 10.83 -18.36 9.85
N ARG A 66 11.38 -19.34 9.12
CA ARG A 66 10.60 -20.24 8.27
C ARG A 66 10.33 -21.56 8.98
N PHE A 67 9.14 -22.12 8.77
CA PHE A 67 8.67 -23.38 9.34
C PHE A 67 8.24 -24.35 8.23
N GLY A 68 8.15 -25.63 8.56
CA GLY A 68 7.65 -26.66 7.63
C GLY A 68 6.14 -26.68 7.49
N ASP A 69 5.42 -26.19 8.50
CA ASP A 69 3.97 -26.27 8.63
C ASP A 69 3.39 -25.09 9.42
N THR A 70 2.09 -24.85 9.24
CA THR A 70 1.37 -23.72 9.86
C THR A 70 1.18 -23.90 11.37
N ASP A 71 1.12 -25.13 11.88
CA ASP A 71 0.93 -25.37 13.32
C ASP A 71 2.18 -24.97 14.11
N SER A 72 3.36 -25.33 13.60
CA SER A 72 4.66 -24.90 14.11
C SER A 72 4.81 -23.38 14.04
N GLN A 73 4.33 -22.75 12.97
CA GLN A 73 4.33 -21.30 12.79
C GLN A 73 3.47 -20.60 13.86
N LEU A 74 2.25 -21.08 14.10
CA LEU A 74 1.33 -20.51 15.09
C LEU A 74 1.91 -20.61 16.50
N LYS A 75 2.38 -21.80 16.90
CA LYS A 75 3.02 -21.99 18.21
C LYS A 75 4.26 -21.11 18.39
N ALA A 76 5.07 -20.97 17.33
CA ALA A 76 6.22 -20.08 17.37
C ALA A 76 5.81 -18.62 17.55
N SER A 77 4.77 -18.18 16.85
CA SER A 77 4.24 -16.82 16.97
C SER A 77 3.77 -16.52 18.40
N ASP A 78 3.06 -17.45 19.03
CA ASP A 78 2.56 -17.29 20.40
C ASP A 78 3.71 -17.17 21.42
N VAL A 79 4.70 -18.07 21.33
CA VAL A 79 5.88 -18.06 22.21
C VAL A 79 6.69 -16.77 22.03
N LEU A 80 6.91 -16.35 20.77
CA LEU A 80 7.68 -15.15 20.47
C LEU A 80 6.94 -13.89 20.92
N ASN A 81 5.61 -13.82 20.75
CA ASN A 81 4.80 -12.70 21.25
C ASN A 81 4.87 -12.60 22.78
N GLU A 82 4.74 -13.72 23.49
CA GLU A 82 4.76 -13.74 24.95
C GLU A 82 6.14 -13.33 25.51
N LYS A 83 7.24 -13.77 24.87
CA LYS A 83 8.60 -13.60 25.40
C LYS A 83 9.34 -12.37 24.91
N LEU A 84 9.06 -11.87 23.70
CA LEU A 84 9.72 -10.68 23.15
C LEU A 84 9.03 -9.37 23.55
N GLY A 85 7.78 -9.43 24.00
CA GLY A 85 7.00 -8.28 24.48
C GLY A 85 6.81 -7.18 23.42
N ASP A 86 6.51 -5.96 23.86
CA ASP A 86 6.15 -4.81 22.99
C ASP A 86 7.32 -4.23 22.18
N ALA A 87 8.53 -4.78 22.29
CA ALA A 87 9.72 -4.31 21.58
C ALA A 87 9.78 -4.80 20.12
N TYR A 88 9.05 -5.87 19.79
CA TYR A 88 9.05 -6.48 18.47
C TYR A 88 7.63 -6.79 18.01
N THR A 89 7.31 -6.48 16.75
CA THR A 89 6.09 -6.95 16.11
C THR A 89 6.33 -8.35 15.58
N VAL A 90 5.62 -9.32 16.13
CA VAL A 90 5.56 -10.70 15.62
C VAL A 90 4.37 -10.81 14.68
N ALA A 91 4.64 -11.10 13.40
CA ALA A 91 3.61 -11.22 12.38
C ALA A 91 3.70 -12.59 11.69
N LEU A 92 2.56 -13.26 11.54
CA LEU A 92 2.43 -14.44 10.70
C LEU A 92 2.54 -14.02 9.23
N ASN A 93 3.38 -14.71 8.46
CA ASN A 93 3.64 -14.45 7.05
C ASN A 93 3.81 -15.76 6.27
N LEU A 94 3.69 -15.70 4.94
CA LEU A 94 4.03 -16.79 4.02
C LEU A 94 5.17 -16.32 3.11
N ALA A 95 6.36 -16.87 3.27
CA ALA A 95 7.53 -16.38 2.54
C ALA A 95 7.82 -17.26 1.31
N PRO A 96 8.10 -16.69 0.13
CA PRO A 96 8.48 -17.46 -1.05
C PRO A 96 9.68 -18.38 -0.78
N SER A 97 9.54 -19.66 -1.13
CA SER A 97 10.61 -20.68 -0.99
C SER A 97 11.63 -20.65 -2.13
N THR A 98 11.67 -19.55 -2.91
CA THR A 98 12.54 -19.40 -4.06
C THR A 98 14.03 -19.48 -3.66
N PRO A 99 14.83 -20.35 -4.33
CA PRO A 99 16.27 -20.44 -4.12
C PRO A 99 16.99 -19.09 -4.20
N SER A 100 18.05 -18.93 -3.42
CA SER A 100 18.85 -17.69 -3.36
C SER A 100 19.44 -17.28 -4.70
N TRP A 101 19.88 -18.24 -5.53
CA TRP A 101 20.43 -17.96 -6.85
C TRP A 101 19.40 -17.33 -7.80
N LEU A 102 18.14 -17.78 -7.78
CA LEU A 102 17.06 -17.18 -8.57
C LEU A 102 16.73 -15.77 -8.06
N ARG A 103 16.65 -15.61 -6.72
CA ARG A 103 16.43 -14.31 -6.09
C ARG A 103 17.52 -13.29 -6.48
N ALA A 104 18.78 -13.73 -6.59
CA ALA A 104 19.90 -12.87 -6.99
C ALA A 104 19.78 -12.34 -8.43
N PHE A 105 19.14 -13.09 -9.34
CA PHE A 105 18.82 -12.63 -10.69
C PHE A 105 17.56 -11.76 -10.77
N GLY A 106 16.94 -11.41 -9.64
CA GLY A 106 15.68 -10.68 -9.60
C GLY A 106 14.46 -11.52 -10.01
N ALA A 107 14.63 -12.85 -10.17
CA ALA A 107 13.53 -13.76 -10.47
C ALA A 107 12.72 -14.02 -9.19
N LYS A 108 11.66 -13.24 -9.03
CA LYS A 108 10.67 -13.37 -7.95
C LYS A 108 9.43 -14.10 -8.48
N PRO A 109 8.69 -14.84 -7.63
CA PRO A 109 7.40 -15.36 -8.04
C PRO A 109 6.41 -14.20 -8.27
N MET A 110 5.32 -14.49 -8.98
CA MET A 110 4.21 -13.56 -9.11
C MET A 110 3.52 -13.37 -7.76
N TYR A 111 2.91 -12.21 -7.56
CA TYR A 111 2.14 -11.97 -6.35
C TYR A 111 0.79 -12.68 -6.41
N LEU A 112 0.39 -13.28 -5.30
CA LEU A 112 -0.92 -13.89 -5.16
C LEU A 112 -1.85 -12.91 -4.45
N GLY A 113 -3.01 -12.69 -5.03
CA GLY A 113 -4.07 -11.85 -4.47
C GLY A 113 -4.73 -12.52 -3.27
N LEU A 114 -5.59 -11.75 -2.60
CA LEU A 114 -6.32 -12.17 -1.40
C LEU A 114 -7.04 -13.52 -1.57
N ASP A 115 -7.68 -13.74 -2.72
CA ASP A 115 -8.47 -14.95 -2.99
C ASP A 115 -7.62 -16.23 -3.11
N LEU A 116 -6.31 -16.07 -3.33
CA LEU A 116 -5.35 -17.16 -3.54
C LEU A 116 -4.41 -17.33 -2.34
N ARG A 117 -3.96 -16.23 -1.73
CA ARG A 117 -3.05 -16.24 -0.57
C ARG A 117 -3.77 -16.28 0.77
N GLY A 118 -5.08 -15.99 0.79
CA GLY A 118 -5.79 -15.63 2.01
C GLY A 118 -5.41 -14.23 2.48
N GLY A 119 -6.08 -13.73 3.52
CA GLY A 119 -5.88 -12.39 4.05
C GLY A 119 -7.17 -11.70 4.50
N VAL A 120 -7.12 -10.37 4.57
CA VAL A 120 -8.27 -9.51 4.89
C VAL A 120 -8.53 -8.45 3.84
N HIS A 121 -9.81 -8.14 3.66
CA HIS A 121 -10.34 -7.04 2.86
C HIS A 121 -11.18 -6.14 3.75
N PHE A 122 -10.80 -4.87 3.83
CA PHE A 122 -11.56 -3.82 4.51
C PHE A 122 -12.04 -2.79 3.50
N LEU A 123 -13.31 -2.42 3.59
CA LEU A 123 -13.83 -1.19 3.00
C LEU A 123 -13.96 -0.16 4.11
N LEU A 124 -13.16 0.89 4.03
CA LEU A 124 -13.15 2.01 4.96
C LEU A 124 -13.96 3.15 4.36
N GLN A 125 -14.84 3.77 5.14
CA GLN A 125 -15.52 5.00 4.78
C GLN A 125 -14.89 6.17 5.53
N VAL A 126 -14.55 7.23 4.81
CA VAL A 126 -14.00 8.47 5.37
C VAL A 126 -15.17 9.38 5.76
N ASP A 127 -15.15 9.90 6.99
CA ASP A 127 -16.16 10.86 7.46
C ASP A 127 -15.98 12.23 6.77
N MET A 128 -16.72 12.43 5.68
CA MET A 128 -16.67 13.66 4.89
C MET A 128 -17.21 14.87 5.64
N ASP A 129 -18.14 14.66 6.56
CA ASP A 129 -18.71 15.75 7.34
C ASP A 129 -17.72 16.25 8.39
N ALA A 130 -16.96 15.35 9.01
CA ALA A 130 -15.84 15.71 9.86
C ALA A 130 -14.76 16.48 9.09
N ALA A 131 -14.39 16.03 7.88
CA ALA A 131 -13.43 16.73 7.03
C ALA A 131 -13.87 18.17 6.70
N ILE A 132 -15.16 18.34 6.33
CA ILE A 132 -15.73 19.65 6.05
C ILE A 132 -15.76 20.51 7.30
N LYS A 133 -16.24 20.00 8.44
CA LYS A 133 -16.27 20.73 9.71
C LYS A 133 -14.89 21.22 10.12
N GLN A 134 -13.86 20.38 9.97
CA GLN A 134 -12.48 20.73 10.30
C GLN A 134 -11.91 21.78 9.33
N ALA A 135 -12.27 21.74 8.05
CA ALA A 135 -11.93 22.78 7.09
C ALA A 135 -12.62 24.11 7.43
N GLU A 136 -13.90 24.10 7.78
CA GLU A 136 -14.63 25.29 8.22
C GLU A 136 -13.99 25.92 9.46
N ASP A 137 -13.57 25.12 10.44
CA ASP A 137 -12.85 25.59 11.62
C ASP A 137 -11.51 26.25 11.25
N ARG A 138 -10.77 25.65 10.31
CA ARG A 138 -9.53 26.22 9.78
C ARG A 138 -9.76 27.56 9.09
N TYR A 139 -10.75 27.66 8.20
CA TYR A 139 -11.09 28.92 7.54
C TYR A 139 -11.53 30.01 8.51
N ALA A 140 -12.26 29.65 9.57
CA ALA A 140 -12.64 30.60 10.63
C ALA A 140 -11.40 31.10 11.39
N GLU A 141 -10.42 30.24 11.67
CA GLU A 141 -9.15 30.64 12.28
C GLU A 141 -8.28 31.51 11.36
N ASP A 142 -8.23 31.18 10.07
CA ASP A 142 -7.50 31.94 9.06
C ASP A 142 -8.11 33.33 8.89
N ALA A 143 -9.45 33.44 8.84
CA ALA A 143 -10.16 34.72 8.83
C ALA A 143 -9.81 35.58 10.06
N ARG A 144 -9.82 35.01 11.27
CA ARG A 144 -9.39 35.74 12.50
C ARG A 144 -7.96 36.24 12.40
N SER A 145 -7.07 35.42 11.83
CA SER A 145 -5.64 35.73 11.74
C SER A 145 -5.39 36.84 10.73
N LEU A 146 -5.98 36.74 9.53
CA LEU A 146 -5.89 37.76 8.49
C LEU A 146 -6.42 39.13 8.95
N LEU A 147 -7.56 39.17 9.65
CA LEU A 147 -8.12 40.41 10.18
C LEU A 147 -7.20 41.05 11.22
N ARG A 148 -6.61 40.25 12.12
CA ARG A 148 -5.64 40.76 13.12
C ARG A 148 -4.35 41.28 12.48
N GLU A 149 -3.79 40.53 11.54
CA GLU A 149 -2.54 40.88 10.85
C GLU A 149 -2.67 42.19 10.06
N ASN A 150 -3.83 42.40 9.43
CA ASN A 150 -4.14 43.63 8.69
C ASN A 150 -4.74 44.73 9.58
N LYS A 151 -4.77 44.55 10.91
CA LYS A 151 -5.26 45.51 11.90
C LYS A 151 -6.73 45.96 11.67
N ILE A 152 -7.55 45.10 11.07
CA ILE A 152 -8.97 45.34 10.88
C ILE A 152 -9.70 44.97 12.18
N ARG A 153 -10.48 45.91 12.73
CA ARG A 153 -11.24 45.68 13.96
C ARG A 153 -12.43 44.75 13.67
N TYR A 154 -12.62 43.72 14.50
CA TYR A 154 -13.76 42.80 14.45
C TYR A 154 -14.29 42.53 15.86
N GLN A 155 -15.57 42.19 15.96
CA GLN A 155 -16.23 41.84 17.23
C GLN A 155 -16.10 40.34 17.50
N SER A 156 -16.46 39.50 16.53
CA SER A 156 -16.31 38.05 16.66
C SER A 156 -16.13 37.38 15.29
N VAL A 157 -15.54 36.18 15.32
CA VAL A 157 -15.49 35.26 14.17
C VAL A 157 -15.86 33.88 14.68
N GLU A 158 -17.05 33.44 14.30
CA GLU A 158 -17.68 32.23 14.82
C GLU A 158 -18.14 31.33 13.67
N LYS A 159 -18.06 30.02 13.89
CA LYS A 159 -18.67 29.04 12.98
C LYS A 159 -20.05 28.69 13.54
N GLN A 160 -21.10 28.94 12.77
CA GLN A 160 -22.46 28.57 13.13
C GLN A 160 -23.14 27.90 11.95
N ASN A 161 -23.62 26.66 12.14
CA ASN A 161 -24.35 25.89 11.12
C ASN A 161 -23.65 25.79 9.75
N GLY A 162 -22.33 25.59 9.72
CA GLY A 162 -21.54 25.50 8.47
C GLY A 162 -21.29 26.84 7.78
N VAL A 163 -21.56 27.95 8.46
CA VAL A 163 -21.31 29.31 7.98
C VAL A 163 -20.31 29.98 8.91
N ILE A 164 -19.30 30.63 8.32
CA ILE A 164 -18.32 31.43 9.05
C ILE A 164 -18.87 32.85 9.13
N GLN A 165 -19.27 33.25 10.33
CA GLN A 165 -19.82 34.56 10.62
C GLN A 165 -18.73 35.48 11.16
N VAL A 166 -18.48 36.59 10.47
CA VAL A 166 -17.54 37.63 10.89
C VAL A 166 -18.33 38.89 11.19
N ARG A 167 -18.49 39.22 12.48
CA ARG A 167 -19.21 40.42 12.93
C ARG A 167 -18.24 41.56 13.14
N LEU A 168 -18.54 42.72 12.56
CA LEU A 168 -17.66 43.89 12.57
C LEU A 168 -18.33 45.11 13.22
N PRO A 169 -17.53 46.06 13.72
CA PRO A 169 -18.05 47.20 14.47
C PRO A 169 -18.71 48.28 13.59
N ASP A 170 -18.26 48.46 12.34
CA ASP A 170 -18.70 49.55 11.48
C ASP A 170 -18.64 49.20 9.97
N PRO A 171 -19.34 49.94 9.09
CA PRO A 171 -19.38 49.67 7.64
C PRO A 171 -18.04 49.80 6.91
N ASN A 172 -17.11 50.62 7.43
CA ASN A 172 -15.78 50.78 6.84
C ASN A 172 -14.93 49.52 7.07
N ALA A 173 -14.93 49.01 8.31
CA ALA A 173 -14.31 47.74 8.65
C ALA A 173 -14.89 46.58 7.83
N LEU A 174 -16.20 46.60 7.57
CA LEU A 174 -16.88 45.64 6.69
C LEU A 174 -16.40 45.66 5.25
N SER A 175 -16.25 46.85 4.67
CA SER A 175 -15.79 46.98 3.30
C SER A 175 -14.33 46.50 3.16
N GLN A 176 -13.47 46.85 4.12
CA GLN A 176 -12.07 46.41 4.16
C GLN A 176 -11.94 44.90 4.37
N ALA A 177 -12.69 44.34 5.31
CA ALA A 177 -12.69 42.90 5.60
C ALA A 177 -13.23 42.10 4.40
N GLN A 178 -14.29 42.56 3.74
CA GLN A 178 -14.86 41.88 2.57
C GLN A 178 -13.83 41.75 1.44
N VAL A 179 -13.13 42.84 1.10
CA VAL A 179 -12.11 42.84 0.05
C VAL A 179 -10.95 41.92 0.42
N LEU A 180 -10.47 42.01 1.66
CA LEU A 180 -9.36 41.17 2.14
C LEU A 180 -9.73 39.69 2.12
N LEU A 181 -10.86 39.31 2.74
CA LEU A 181 -11.25 37.92 2.86
C LEU A 181 -11.63 37.31 1.51
N LYS A 182 -12.28 38.06 0.59
CA LYS A 182 -12.54 37.56 -0.77
C LYS A 182 -11.26 37.33 -1.58
N ARG A 183 -10.22 38.15 -1.35
CA ARG A 183 -8.94 38.03 -2.05
C ARG A 183 -8.12 36.85 -1.54
N GLU A 184 -8.01 36.71 -0.23
CA GLU A 184 -7.15 35.71 0.43
C GLU A 184 -7.84 34.35 0.62
N LEU A 185 -9.14 34.31 0.91
CA LEU A 185 -9.91 33.08 1.16
C LEU A 185 -10.78 32.69 -0.04
N ARG A 186 -10.13 32.40 -1.18
CA ARG A 186 -10.80 32.09 -2.46
C ARG A 186 -11.75 30.89 -2.42
N GLY A 187 -11.59 29.99 -1.45
CA GLY A 187 -12.47 28.84 -1.24
C GLY A 187 -13.84 29.18 -0.64
N LEU A 188 -14.02 30.40 -0.13
CA LEU A 188 -15.27 30.87 0.48
C LEU A 188 -16.07 31.75 -0.48
N GLN A 189 -17.37 31.50 -0.56
CA GLN A 189 -18.37 32.44 -1.04
C GLN A 189 -18.75 33.36 0.13
N ILE A 190 -18.39 34.64 0.02
CA ILE A 190 -18.60 35.63 1.08
C ILE A 190 -19.74 36.57 0.70
N ASP A 191 -20.82 36.46 1.47
CA ASP A 191 -22.01 37.31 1.38
C ASP A 191 -21.98 38.39 2.46
N VAL A 192 -22.59 39.54 2.16
CA VAL A 192 -22.66 40.69 3.06
C VAL A 192 -24.09 40.85 3.55
N LYS A 193 -24.26 41.01 4.87
CA LYS A 193 -25.51 41.48 5.48
C LYS A 193 -25.31 42.91 5.95
N GLU A 194 -25.59 43.85 5.05
CA GLU A 194 -25.31 45.29 5.23
C GLU A 194 -26.01 45.90 6.45
N GLY A 195 -27.17 45.36 6.88
CA GLY A 195 -27.90 45.83 8.06
C GLY A 195 -27.36 45.34 9.42
N GLU A 196 -26.51 44.32 9.44
CA GLU A 196 -26.02 43.68 10.68
C GLU A 196 -24.49 43.82 10.87
N ASN A 197 -23.80 44.55 9.98
CA ASN A 197 -22.34 44.60 9.89
C ASN A 197 -21.70 43.20 9.94
N LEU A 198 -22.29 42.26 9.19
CA LEU A 198 -21.98 40.84 9.25
C LEU A 198 -21.55 40.33 7.86
N LEU A 199 -20.43 39.60 7.82
CA LEU A 199 -20.02 38.81 6.65
C LEU A 199 -20.29 37.33 6.93
N GLU A 200 -20.91 36.65 5.96
CA GLU A 200 -21.13 35.20 5.99
C GLU A 200 -20.28 34.53 4.92
N GLY A 201 -19.31 33.72 5.33
CA GLY A 201 -18.51 32.88 4.45
C GLY A 201 -19.05 31.45 4.42
N ARG A 202 -19.43 30.95 3.24
CA ARG A 202 -19.76 29.54 2.99
C ARG A 202 -18.70 28.91 2.10
N LEU A 203 -18.34 27.65 2.36
CA LEU A 203 -17.46 26.92 1.43
C LEU A 203 -18.14 26.78 0.07
N SER A 204 -17.42 27.16 -0.99
CA SER A 204 -17.91 26.96 -2.36
C SER A 204 -18.05 25.47 -2.67
N GLU A 205 -18.94 25.10 -3.60
CA GLU A 205 -19.10 23.68 -3.99
C GLU A 205 -17.81 23.10 -4.61
N VAL A 206 -16.99 23.94 -5.26
CA VAL A 206 -15.67 23.56 -5.77
C VAL A 206 -14.73 23.21 -4.60
N GLU A 207 -14.62 24.10 -3.61
CA GLU A 207 -13.79 23.89 -2.42
C GLU A 207 -14.24 22.65 -1.63
N ARG A 208 -15.56 22.44 -1.46
CA ARG A 208 -16.09 21.25 -0.77
C ARG A 208 -15.67 19.96 -1.48
N ARG A 209 -15.69 19.92 -2.82
CA ARG A 209 -15.21 18.76 -3.59
C ARG A 209 -13.71 18.56 -3.48
N GLU A 210 -12.93 19.65 -3.46
CA GLU A 210 -11.49 19.58 -3.26
C GLU A 210 -11.13 19.07 -1.87
N ILE A 211 -11.79 19.55 -0.82
CA ILE A 211 -11.64 19.06 0.56
C ILE A 211 -11.93 17.56 0.63
N LYS A 212 -13.04 17.10 0.05
CA LYS A 212 -13.39 15.66 0.03
C LYS A 212 -12.33 14.83 -0.68
N ARG A 213 -11.89 15.24 -1.87
CA ARG A 213 -10.82 14.56 -2.63
C ARG A 213 -9.51 14.53 -1.84
N PHE A 214 -9.15 15.65 -1.21
CA PHE A 214 -7.97 15.76 -0.38
C PHE A 214 -8.05 14.82 0.84
N ALA A 215 -9.21 14.75 1.51
CA ALA A 215 -9.41 13.88 2.67
C ALA A 215 -9.19 12.40 2.31
N VAL A 216 -9.75 11.93 1.19
CA VAL A 216 -9.53 10.55 0.72
C VAL A 216 -8.07 10.30 0.35
N ALA A 217 -7.42 11.23 -0.36
CA ALA A 217 -6.03 11.09 -0.77
C ALA A 217 -5.07 11.07 0.44
N GLN A 218 -5.29 11.94 1.42
CA GLN A 218 -4.50 12.01 2.64
C GLN A 218 -4.70 10.75 3.51
N ASN A 219 -5.94 10.29 3.69
CA ASN A 219 -6.21 9.07 4.43
C ASN A 219 -5.63 7.83 3.72
N THR A 220 -5.70 7.77 2.39
CA THR A 220 -5.06 6.72 1.58
C THR A 220 -3.56 6.67 1.81
N THR A 221 -2.90 7.83 1.84
CA THR A 221 -1.46 7.95 2.11
C THR A 221 -1.12 7.50 3.54
N THR A 222 -1.94 7.90 4.51
CA THR A 222 -1.78 7.53 5.92
C THR A 222 -1.94 6.03 6.14
N LEU A 223 -2.99 5.43 5.56
CA LEU A 223 -3.22 3.98 5.62
C LEU A 223 -2.09 3.21 4.96
N ARG A 224 -1.53 3.70 3.85
CA ARG A 224 -0.35 3.07 3.21
C ARG A 224 0.85 2.98 4.13
N ASN A 225 1.12 4.03 4.90
CA ASN A 225 2.20 4.01 5.87
C ASN A 225 1.93 3.03 7.02
N ARG A 226 0.70 3.01 7.55
CA ARG A 226 0.30 2.08 8.63
C ARG A 226 0.37 0.62 8.22
N VAL A 227 -0.01 0.32 6.99
CA VAL A 227 0.04 -1.06 6.53
C VAL A 227 1.48 -1.56 6.38
N ASN A 228 2.43 -0.69 6.09
CA ASN A 228 3.84 -1.08 6.10
C ASN A 228 4.32 -1.54 7.50
N GLU A 229 3.71 -1.02 8.58
CA GLU A 229 3.99 -1.42 9.96
C GLU A 229 3.45 -2.81 10.30
N LEU A 230 2.38 -3.25 9.63
CA LEU A 230 1.89 -4.63 9.71
C LEU A 230 2.87 -5.64 9.10
N GLY A 231 3.94 -5.17 8.43
CA GLY A 231 4.93 -6.02 7.82
C GLY A 231 4.42 -6.76 6.58
N VAL A 232 3.26 -6.37 6.05
CA VAL A 232 2.65 -6.94 4.85
C VAL A 232 3.47 -6.52 3.64
N ALA A 233 3.92 -7.50 2.86
CA ALA A 233 4.84 -7.24 1.75
C ALA A 233 4.20 -6.42 0.63
N GLU A 234 2.89 -6.56 0.38
CA GLU A 234 2.23 -5.97 -0.81
C GLU A 234 0.75 -5.63 -0.57
N PRO A 235 0.44 -4.52 0.13
CA PRO A 235 -0.94 -4.13 0.37
C PRO A 235 -1.55 -3.38 -0.81
N VAL A 236 -2.82 -3.68 -1.12
CA VAL A 236 -3.58 -2.93 -2.12
C VAL A 236 -4.45 -1.92 -1.41
N ILE A 237 -4.12 -0.64 -1.56
CA ILE A 237 -4.88 0.48 -0.98
C ILE A 237 -5.31 1.40 -2.11
N GLN A 238 -6.61 1.44 -2.35
CA GLN A 238 -7.20 2.14 -3.48
C GLN A 238 -8.47 2.88 -3.05
N GLN A 239 -8.70 4.05 -3.63
CA GLN A 239 -9.97 4.74 -3.48
C GLN A 239 -11.08 3.98 -4.22
N GLN A 240 -12.23 3.84 -3.58
CA GLN A 240 -13.45 3.30 -4.19
C GLN A 240 -14.58 4.34 -4.03
N GLY A 241 -15.02 4.91 -5.15
CA GLY A 241 -16.03 5.97 -5.12
C GLY A 241 -15.50 7.30 -4.56
N GLU A 242 -16.39 8.14 -4.03
CA GLU A 242 -16.04 9.48 -3.56
C GLU A 242 -15.53 9.51 -2.12
N ASP A 243 -15.92 8.55 -1.29
CA ASP A 243 -15.70 8.58 0.17
C ASP A 243 -15.15 7.29 0.78
N ARG A 244 -14.83 6.27 -0.04
CA ARG A 244 -14.34 4.98 0.47
C ARG A 244 -12.93 4.65 0.03
N ILE A 245 -12.26 3.87 0.85
CA ILE A 245 -10.92 3.34 0.63
C ILE A 245 -10.97 1.83 0.83
N VAL A 246 -10.61 1.08 -0.20
CA VAL A 246 -10.40 -0.37 -0.14
C VAL A 246 -8.98 -0.63 0.34
N VAL A 247 -8.86 -1.49 1.36
CA VAL A 247 -7.59 -1.99 1.87
C VAL A 247 -7.61 -3.52 1.80
N GLN A 248 -6.71 -4.10 1.02
CA GLN A 248 -6.50 -5.55 0.96
C GLN A 248 -5.12 -5.88 1.48
N LEU A 249 -5.07 -6.83 2.42
CA LEU A 249 -3.85 -7.29 3.05
C LEU A 249 -3.68 -8.80 2.80
N PRO A 250 -3.08 -9.20 1.66
CA PRO A 250 -2.83 -10.60 1.36
C PRO A 250 -1.85 -11.22 2.36
N GLY A 251 -2.12 -12.44 2.78
CA GLY A 251 -1.30 -13.21 3.72
C GLY A 251 -1.46 -12.84 5.20
N VAL A 252 -2.25 -11.80 5.53
CA VAL A 252 -2.54 -11.45 6.93
C VAL A 252 -3.52 -12.44 7.54
N GLN A 253 -3.09 -13.14 8.58
CA GLN A 253 -3.92 -14.15 9.25
C GLN A 253 -4.71 -13.57 10.43
N ASP A 254 -4.17 -12.56 11.11
CA ASP A 254 -4.82 -11.91 12.25
C ASP A 254 -5.60 -10.65 11.83
N THR A 255 -6.91 -10.81 11.68
CA THR A 255 -7.82 -9.74 11.25
C THR A 255 -8.03 -8.69 12.33
N ALA A 256 -8.04 -9.11 13.59
CA ALA A 256 -8.23 -8.22 14.74
C ALA A 256 -7.05 -7.27 14.83
N ARG A 257 -5.83 -7.80 14.73
CA ARG A 257 -4.62 -6.97 14.76
C ARG A 257 -4.54 -5.98 13.60
N ALA A 258 -4.93 -6.41 12.39
CA ALA A 258 -5.00 -5.52 11.24
C ALA A 258 -6.01 -4.39 11.47
N LYS A 259 -7.18 -4.70 12.02
CA LYS A 259 -8.23 -3.73 12.36
C LYS A 259 -7.78 -2.71 13.39
N GLU A 260 -7.07 -3.15 14.43
CA GLU A 260 -6.52 -2.27 15.46
C GLU A 260 -5.57 -1.23 14.85
N ILE A 261 -4.66 -1.66 13.98
CA ILE A 261 -3.65 -0.78 13.36
C ILE A 261 -4.28 0.16 12.32
N LEU A 262 -5.22 -0.32 11.52
CA LEU A 262 -5.91 0.50 10.53
C LEU A 262 -6.85 1.54 11.18
N GLY A 263 -7.53 1.16 12.28
CA GLY A 263 -8.49 2.01 13.00
C GLY A 263 -7.87 2.93 14.05
N ALA A 264 -6.59 2.79 14.39
CA ALA A 264 -5.93 3.66 15.36
C ALA A 264 -5.96 5.12 14.91
N THR A 265 -6.07 6.08 15.82
CA THR A 265 -5.87 7.51 15.50
C THR A 265 -4.62 7.99 16.20
N ALA A 266 -3.69 8.54 15.42
CA ALA A 266 -2.44 9.07 15.92
C ALA A 266 -2.46 10.60 15.82
N THR A 267 -2.09 11.27 16.91
CA THR A 267 -1.96 12.72 16.96
C THR A 267 -0.62 13.08 17.57
N LEU A 268 -0.03 14.19 17.13
CA LEU A 268 1.20 14.73 17.67
C LEU A 268 0.92 16.01 18.45
N GLU A 269 1.60 16.18 19.58
CA GLU A 269 1.49 17.37 20.42
C GLU A 269 2.89 17.89 20.80
N PHE A 270 3.10 19.20 20.65
CA PHE A 270 4.32 19.87 21.12
C PHE A 270 4.04 20.48 22.50
N ARG A 271 4.90 20.17 23.46
CA ARG A 271 4.77 20.59 24.87
C ARG A 271 6.12 21.04 25.43
N LEU A 272 6.12 21.96 26.40
CA LEU A 272 7.35 22.31 27.12
C LEU A 272 7.67 21.24 28.16
N VAL A 273 8.95 21.01 28.40
CA VAL A 273 9.43 20.23 29.54
C VAL A 273 9.28 21.07 30.80
N ASP A 274 8.72 20.46 31.84
CA ASP A 274 8.65 21.04 33.17
C ASP A 274 9.98 20.80 33.88
N ASN A 275 10.73 21.89 34.07
CA ASN A 275 11.99 21.88 34.81
C ASN A 275 11.84 22.50 36.21
N GLU A 276 10.65 23.01 36.56
CA GLU A 276 10.41 23.68 37.85
C GLU A 276 10.11 22.67 38.96
N HIS A 277 9.59 21.49 38.58
CA HIS A 277 9.27 20.41 39.52
C HIS A 277 10.17 19.19 39.32
N PRO A 278 10.52 18.47 40.40
CA PRO A 278 11.19 17.18 40.27
C PRO A 278 10.28 16.16 39.58
N VAL A 279 10.88 15.27 38.81
CA VAL A 279 10.17 14.15 38.20
C VAL A 279 9.63 13.24 39.32
N PRO A 280 8.31 13.00 39.40
CA PRO A 280 7.71 12.18 40.46
C PRO A 280 8.22 10.74 40.44
N ALA A 281 8.27 10.10 41.61
CA ALA A 281 8.59 8.67 41.69
C ALA A 281 7.46 7.81 41.10
N GLU A 282 7.75 6.56 40.76
CA GLU A 282 6.80 5.65 40.14
C GLU A 282 5.58 5.41 41.06
N GLY A 283 4.39 5.85 40.61
CA GLY A 283 3.14 5.79 41.38
C GLY A 283 2.73 7.09 42.06
N GLU A 284 3.59 8.12 42.07
CA GLU A 284 3.26 9.45 42.58
C GLU A 284 2.49 10.29 41.53
N LYS A 285 1.60 11.17 42.00
CA LYS A 285 0.84 12.06 41.11
C LYS A 285 1.73 13.20 40.61
N ALA A 286 1.61 13.52 39.33
CA ALA A 286 2.28 14.67 38.74
C ALA A 286 1.80 15.99 39.39
N PRO A 287 2.68 17.01 39.50
CA PRO A 287 2.34 18.34 39.98
C PRO A 287 1.17 18.97 39.22
N LEU A 288 0.45 19.88 39.86
CA LEU A 288 -0.63 20.63 39.24
C LEU A 288 -0.09 21.44 38.05
N GLY A 289 -0.68 21.21 36.87
CA GLY A 289 -0.23 21.88 35.63
C GLY A 289 0.73 21.04 34.79
N SER A 290 1.18 19.88 35.28
CA SER A 290 2.12 19.01 34.58
C SER A 290 1.56 17.60 34.39
N HIS A 291 2.18 16.84 33.49
CA HIS A 291 1.81 15.48 33.18
C HIS A 291 3.08 14.64 32.97
N LEU A 292 3.12 13.48 33.61
CA LEU A 292 4.24 12.56 33.50
C LEU A 292 4.06 11.69 32.25
N TYR A 293 5.01 11.78 31.34
CA TYR A 293 5.10 10.93 30.16
C TYR A 293 6.31 10.01 30.27
N ARG A 294 6.45 9.09 29.31
CA ARG A 294 7.65 8.27 29.14
C ARG A 294 8.21 8.46 27.75
N ASP A 295 9.53 8.47 27.64
CA ASP A 295 10.21 8.45 26.35
C ASP A 295 10.37 7.02 25.80
N ARG A 296 11.00 6.91 24.61
CA ARG A 296 11.22 5.63 23.92
C ARG A 296 12.08 4.64 24.71
N GLN A 297 12.87 5.12 25.66
CA GLN A 297 13.71 4.33 26.56
C GLN A 297 13.04 4.08 27.92
N ASN A 298 11.73 4.33 28.01
CA ASN A 298 10.90 4.18 29.20
C ASN A 298 11.30 5.10 30.38
N ARG A 299 12.10 6.13 30.11
CA ARG A 299 12.52 7.13 31.10
C ARG A 299 11.37 8.10 31.35
N PRO A 300 11.11 8.48 32.62
CA PRO A 300 10.06 9.42 32.94
C PRO A 300 10.45 10.84 32.47
N VAL A 301 9.51 11.52 31.83
CA VAL A 301 9.67 12.89 31.32
C VAL A 301 8.47 13.72 31.78
N LEU A 302 8.72 14.76 32.58
CA LEU A 302 7.66 15.64 33.05
C LEU A 302 7.45 16.77 32.06
N LEU A 303 6.23 16.90 31.54
CA LEU A 303 5.86 17.94 30.57
C LEU A 303 4.74 18.82 31.11
N GLU A 304 4.70 20.07 30.69
CA GLU A 304 3.57 20.96 30.98
C GLU A 304 2.27 20.44 30.31
N ARG A 305 1.13 20.65 30.97
CA ARG A 305 -0.18 20.29 30.41
C ARG A 305 -0.58 21.13 29.20
N LYS A 306 -0.01 22.34 29.06
CA LYS A 306 -0.31 23.26 27.97
C LYS A 306 0.26 22.74 26.65
N ILE A 307 -0.61 22.56 25.66
CA ILE A 307 -0.22 22.18 24.30
C ILE A 307 0.16 23.45 23.53
N ILE A 308 1.34 23.45 22.91
CA ILE A 308 1.84 24.56 22.10
C ILE A 308 1.18 24.52 20.72
N VAL A 309 1.39 23.42 20.01
CA VAL A 309 0.85 23.13 18.68
C VAL A 309 0.61 21.62 18.54
N THR A 310 -0.29 21.27 17.63
CA THR A 310 -0.70 19.90 17.32
C THR A 310 -0.32 19.52 15.89
N GLY A 311 -0.30 18.22 15.58
CA GLY A 311 0.13 17.70 14.27
C GLY A 311 -0.70 18.19 13.09
N ASP A 312 -1.98 18.50 13.27
CA ASP A 312 -2.85 19.10 12.24
C ASP A 312 -2.45 20.54 11.86
N GLN A 313 -1.59 21.18 12.66
CA GLN A 313 -1.05 22.50 12.39
C GLN A 313 0.29 22.47 11.62
N VAL A 314 0.80 21.27 11.31
CA VAL A 314 1.98 21.04 10.47
C VAL A 314 1.55 21.00 9.00
N VAL A 315 2.06 21.93 8.20
CA VAL A 315 1.81 22.02 6.75
C VAL A 315 2.77 21.13 5.97
N ASP A 316 4.03 21.07 6.39
CA ASP A 316 5.05 20.23 5.76
C ASP A 316 6.10 19.82 6.80
N ALA A 317 6.70 18.65 6.58
CA ALA A 317 7.83 18.16 7.34
C ALA A 317 8.75 17.34 6.44
N ALA A 318 10.02 17.73 6.35
CA ALA A 318 11.01 17.09 5.48
C ALA A 318 12.25 16.68 6.28
N SER A 319 12.73 15.46 6.05
CA SER A 319 14.03 15.02 6.58
C SER A 319 15.16 15.62 5.75
N GLY A 320 16.21 16.07 6.41
CA GLY A 320 17.44 16.51 5.77
C GLY A 320 18.63 16.35 6.71
N ILE A 321 19.73 17.02 6.36
CA ILE A 321 20.93 17.08 7.17
C ILE A 321 21.12 18.54 7.55
N ASP A 322 21.32 18.79 8.84
CA ASP A 322 21.64 20.12 9.33
C ASP A 322 23.01 20.56 8.78
N GLN A 323 23.04 21.68 8.06
CA GLN A 323 24.24 22.14 7.37
C GLN A 323 25.38 22.53 8.34
N GLN A 324 25.05 22.85 9.58
CA GLN A 324 26.02 23.32 10.58
C GLN A 324 26.62 22.17 11.38
N SER A 325 25.80 21.22 11.86
CA SER A 325 26.27 20.09 12.67
C SER A 325 26.56 18.82 11.87
N GLY A 326 26.10 18.73 10.61
CA GLY A 326 26.15 17.50 9.82
C GLY A 326 25.26 16.38 10.35
N GLN A 327 24.41 16.65 11.34
CA GLN A 327 23.52 15.67 11.96
C GLN A 327 22.18 15.57 11.21
N PRO A 328 21.48 14.43 11.30
CA PRO A 328 20.12 14.30 10.78
C PRO A 328 19.17 15.32 11.41
N ALA A 329 18.32 15.93 10.59
CA ALA A 329 17.36 16.95 11.02
C ALA A 329 16.00 16.79 10.33
N VAL A 330 14.96 17.29 10.97
CA VAL A 330 13.62 17.43 10.38
C VAL A 330 13.24 18.89 10.30
N TYR A 331 13.00 19.37 9.09
CA TYR A 331 12.52 20.72 8.80
C TYR A 331 11.00 20.72 8.83
N VAL A 332 10.41 21.50 9.73
CA VAL A 332 8.96 21.58 9.95
C VAL A 332 8.46 22.96 9.52
N THR A 333 7.36 22.98 8.78
CA THR A 333 6.62 24.20 8.43
C THR A 333 5.23 24.13 9.05
N LEU A 334 4.87 25.14 9.85
CA LEU A 334 3.55 25.28 10.45
C LEU A 334 2.62 26.18 9.61
N ASN A 335 1.31 26.04 9.83
CA ASN A 335 0.33 27.01 9.37
C ASN A 335 0.40 28.31 10.19
N SER A 336 -0.33 29.36 9.80
CA SER A 336 -0.23 30.68 10.45
C SER A 336 -0.61 30.65 11.94
N VAL A 337 -1.60 29.84 12.30
CA VAL A 337 -2.07 29.69 13.70
C VAL A 337 -1.00 29.02 14.55
N GLY A 338 -0.46 27.89 14.08
CA GLY A 338 0.62 27.17 14.75
C GLY A 338 1.89 28.02 14.83
N ALA A 339 2.23 28.74 13.76
CA ALA A 339 3.38 29.63 13.71
C ALA A 339 3.30 30.75 14.77
N LYS A 340 2.11 31.30 15.01
CA LYS A 340 1.90 32.30 16.05
C LYS A 340 2.06 31.71 17.45
N LYS A 341 1.36 30.60 17.76
CA LYS A 341 1.47 29.92 19.06
C LYS A 341 2.91 29.50 19.37
N MET A 342 3.61 28.97 18.37
CA MET A 342 5.02 28.61 18.46
C MET A 342 5.90 29.85 18.67
N GLY A 343 5.69 30.92 17.91
CA GLY A 343 6.45 32.16 18.02
C GLY A 343 6.27 32.91 19.34
N ASP A 344 5.08 32.85 19.92
CA ASP A 344 4.77 33.41 21.25
C ASP A 344 5.44 32.55 22.34
N THR A 345 5.37 31.22 22.22
CA THR A 345 5.98 30.30 23.19
C THR A 345 7.51 30.37 23.15
N THR A 346 8.14 30.30 21.98
CA THR A 346 9.61 30.31 21.87
C THR A 346 10.22 31.64 22.29
N ARG A 347 9.47 32.75 22.21
CA ARG A 347 9.93 34.07 22.66
C ARG A 347 10.29 34.10 24.14
N GLU A 348 9.51 33.40 24.97
CA GLU A 348 9.64 33.42 26.43
C GLU A 348 10.40 32.21 26.98
N ASN A 349 10.71 31.22 26.13
CA ASN A 349 11.20 29.91 26.55
C ASN A 349 12.51 29.49 25.85
N VAL A 350 13.30 30.45 25.37
CA VAL A 350 14.66 30.15 24.85
C VAL A 350 15.52 29.52 25.95
N GLY A 351 16.23 28.45 25.61
CA GLY A 351 17.02 27.65 26.55
C GLY A 351 16.25 26.54 27.26
N ARG A 352 14.91 26.55 27.20
CA ARG A 352 14.08 25.45 27.76
C ARG A 352 13.97 24.29 26.77
N ALA A 353 13.72 23.09 27.29
CA ALA A 353 13.47 21.91 26.47
C ALA A 353 12.00 21.84 26.03
N MET A 354 11.80 21.42 24.79
CA MET A 354 10.50 21.17 24.18
C MET A 354 10.45 19.70 23.76
N ALA A 355 9.31 19.07 24.03
CA ALA A 355 9.06 17.68 23.72
C ALA A 355 7.98 17.55 22.64
N VAL A 356 8.13 16.52 21.80
CA VAL A 356 7.08 16.07 20.89
C VAL A 356 6.49 14.79 21.47
N VAL A 357 5.20 14.80 21.75
CA VAL A 357 4.44 13.66 22.26
C VAL A 357 3.66 13.05 21.11
N TYR A 358 3.87 11.75 20.90
CA TYR A 358 3.05 10.91 20.06
C TYR A 358 1.95 10.29 20.90
N ILE A 359 0.71 10.52 20.49
CA ILE A 359 -0.48 10.01 21.14
C ILE A 359 -1.19 9.11 20.15
N GLU A 360 -1.35 7.86 20.53
CA GLU A 360 -2.02 6.85 19.73
C GLU A 360 -3.18 6.26 20.52
N ASN A 361 -4.38 6.30 19.96
CA ASN A 361 -5.53 5.61 20.52
C ASN A 361 -5.60 4.21 19.92
N LYS A 362 -5.15 3.20 20.68
CA LYS A 362 -5.27 1.79 20.31
C LYS A 362 -6.56 1.22 20.89
N SER A 363 -7.21 0.35 20.15
CA SER A 363 -8.18 -0.58 20.72
C SER A 363 -7.45 -1.89 20.98
N GLU A 364 -7.55 -2.44 22.19
CA GLU A 364 -6.94 -3.72 22.55
C GLU A 364 -8.09 -4.67 22.92
N THR A 365 -8.21 -5.79 22.23
CA THR A 365 -9.21 -6.81 22.56
C THR A 365 -8.58 -7.87 23.46
N LYS A 366 -8.98 -7.91 24.73
CA LYS A 366 -8.56 -8.94 25.69
C LYS A 366 -9.70 -9.90 25.96
N GLU A 367 -9.35 -11.17 26.12
CA GLU A 367 -10.26 -12.18 26.60
C GLU A 367 -10.28 -12.11 28.13
N VAL A 368 -11.41 -11.69 28.69
CA VAL A 368 -11.66 -11.65 30.13
C VAL A 368 -12.83 -12.59 30.37
N ASP A 369 -12.60 -13.66 31.14
CA ASP A 369 -13.61 -14.68 31.48
C ASP A 369 -14.28 -15.33 30.25
N GLY A 370 -13.51 -15.61 29.19
CA GLY A 370 -14.01 -16.24 27.96
C GLY A 370 -14.83 -15.32 27.04
N GLN A 371 -14.91 -14.02 27.37
CA GLN A 371 -15.54 -13.01 26.53
C GLN A 371 -14.49 -12.02 26.01
N LYS A 372 -14.54 -11.74 24.71
CA LYS A 372 -13.69 -10.74 24.07
C LYS A 372 -14.18 -9.34 24.42
N VAL A 373 -13.43 -8.64 25.27
CA VAL A 373 -13.70 -7.26 25.65
C VAL A 373 -12.70 -6.33 24.96
N THR A 374 -13.20 -5.43 24.11
CA THR A 374 -12.39 -4.39 23.46
C THR A 374 -12.30 -3.16 24.35
N THR A 375 -11.09 -2.83 24.80
CA THR A 375 -10.81 -1.62 25.60
C THR A 375 -9.99 -0.64 24.77
N LYS A 376 -10.33 0.66 24.84
CA LYS A 376 -9.51 1.71 24.23
C LYS A 376 -8.38 2.09 25.18
N LYS A 377 -7.13 1.88 24.75
CA LYS A 377 -5.92 2.27 25.47
C LYS A 377 -5.27 3.45 24.75
N LYS A 378 -5.19 4.59 25.45
CA LYS A 378 -4.39 5.74 25.01
C LYS A 378 -2.93 5.44 25.31
N VAL A 379 -2.10 5.38 24.27
CA VAL A 379 -0.64 5.25 24.39
C VAL A 379 -0.04 6.61 24.13
N GLU A 380 0.71 7.14 25.09
CA GLU A 380 1.36 8.43 25.00
C GLU A 380 2.87 8.23 25.18
N GLU A 381 3.67 8.67 24.21
CA GLU A 381 5.11 8.46 24.18
C GLU A 381 5.82 9.76 23.74
N VAL A 382 6.87 10.15 24.45
CA VAL A 382 7.74 11.25 24.04
C VAL A 382 8.72 10.74 22.98
N ILE A 383 8.59 11.24 21.75
CA ILE A 383 9.39 10.78 20.61
C ILE A 383 10.63 11.63 20.37
N ASN A 384 10.66 12.86 20.86
CA ASN A 384 11.81 13.75 20.77
C ASN A 384 11.78 14.78 21.89
N ILE A 385 12.96 15.13 22.42
CA ILE A 385 13.17 16.26 23.33
C ILE A 385 14.32 17.07 22.77
N ALA A 386 14.08 18.35 22.52
CA ALA A 386 15.08 19.27 21.98
C ALA A 386 15.03 20.62 22.70
N THR A 387 16.20 21.21 22.91
CA THR A 387 16.32 22.55 23.50
C THR A 387 15.96 23.62 22.47
N ILE A 388 15.14 24.59 22.88
CA ILE A 388 14.82 25.78 22.09
C ILE A 388 16.08 26.67 22.06
N ARG A 389 16.80 26.69 20.93
CA ARG A 389 18.05 27.47 20.79
C ARG A 389 17.82 28.93 20.44
N ASP A 390 16.83 29.18 19.58
CA ASP A 390 16.51 30.50 19.06
C ASP A 390 14.99 30.71 19.04
N ARG A 391 14.56 31.96 18.86
CA ARG A 391 13.16 32.28 18.62
C ARG A 391 12.77 31.87 17.19
N PHE A 392 11.76 31.03 17.07
CA PHE A 392 11.21 30.60 15.78
C PHE A 392 9.68 30.57 15.80
N SER A 393 9.07 30.73 14.63
CA SER A 393 7.62 30.76 14.46
C SER A 393 7.17 29.73 13.44
N LYS A 394 7.16 30.10 12.15
CA LYS A 394 6.57 29.29 11.07
C LYS A 394 7.44 28.11 10.63
N ARG A 395 8.75 28.28 10.63
CA ARG A 395 9.71 27.27 10.17
C ARG A 395 10.72 27.03 11.27
N PHE A 396 10.99 25.76 11.56
CA PHE A 396 12.01 25.36 12.51
C PHE A 396 12.57 23.98 12.13
N GLN A 397 13.70 23.63 12.73
CA GLN A 397 14.31 22.32 12.56
C GLN A 397 14.39 21.59 13.89
N ILE A 398 14.12 20.28 13.86
CA ILE A 398 14.31 19.36 14.97
C ILE A 398 15.64 18.64 14.72
N THR A 399 16.57 18.73 15.67
CA THR A 399 17.92 18.14 15.60
C THR A 399 18.12 17.16 16.77
N GLY A 400 19.28 16.51 16.85
CA GLY A 400 19.58 15.52 17.90
C GLY A 400 18.89 14.17 17.67
N LEU A 401 18.74 13.78 16.42
CA LEU A 401 18.18 12.50 16.00
C LEU A 401 19.33 11.51 15.76
N ASP A 402 19.13 10.23 16.09
CA ASP A 402 20.18 9.21 16.09
C ASP A 402 20.56 8.77 14.66
N SER A 403 19.66 8.94 13.70
CA SER A 403 19.89 8.52 12.30
C SER A 403 19.05 9.27 11.26
N THR A 404 19.48 9.25 10.01
CA THR A 404 18.71 9.75 8.86
C THR A 404 17.37 9.03 8.70
N GLU A 405 17.31 7.74 9.06
CA GLU A 405 16.07 6.96 9.05
C GLU A 405 15.09 7.45 10.12
N GLU A 406 15.58 7.75 11.32
CA GLU A 406 14.76 8.34 12.37
C GLU A 406 14.22 9.72 11.96
N ALA A 407 15.06 10.56 11.33
CA ALA A 407 14.60 11.84 10.78
C ALA A 407 13.52 11.64 9.70
N ARG A 408 13.68 10.64 8.82
CA ARG A 408 12.66 10.31 7.81
C ARG A 408 11.36 9.85 8.47
N ASN A 409 11.43 9.00 9.49
CA ASN A 409 10.25 8.50 10.21
C ASN A 409 9.55 9.61 10.98
N LEU A 410 10.28 10.47 11.69
CA LEU A 410 9.72 11.63 12.38
C LEU A 410 9.08 12.61 11.38
N ALA A 411 9.74 12.91 10.27
CA ALA A 411 9.17 13.74 9.20
C ALA A 411 7.91 13.12 8.58
N LEU A 412 7.86 11.79 8.46
CA LEU A 412 6.67 11.06 8.03
C LEU A 412 5.55 11.14 9.08
N LEU A 413 5.84 10.95 10.36
CA LEU A 413 4.85 11.07 11.44
C LEU A 413 4.27 12.50 11.51
N LEU A 414 5.14 13.52 11.42
CA LEU A 414 4.75 14.93 11.41
C LEU A 414 3.92 15.30 10.17
N ARG A 415 4.21 14.73 9.00
CA ARG A 415 3.39 14.91 7.78
C ARG A 415 2.12 14.09 7.75
N ALA A 416 2.17 12.88 8.30
CA ALA A 416 1.03 11.98 8.33
C ALA A 416 -0.11 12.64 9.09
N GLY A 417 0.22 13.47 10.11
CA GLY A 417 -0.75 14.22 10.88
C GLY A 417 -1.76 13.27 11.54
N ALA A 418 -2.83 13.86 12.10
CA ALA A 418 -4.05 13.09 12.28
C ALA A 418 -4.61 12.70 10.90
N LEU A 419 -5.40 11.62 10.82
CA LEU A 419 -6.23 11.37 9.64
C LEU A 419 -6.97 12.67 9.27
N ALA A 420 -7.07 12.99 7.98
CA ALA A 420 -7.78 14.19 7.52
C ALA A 420 -9.25 14.18 7.98
N ALA A 421 -9.80 12.99 8.14
CA ALA A 421 -11.02 12.72 8.88
C ALA A 421 -11.01 11.29 9.43
N PRO A 422 -11.78 10.99 10.49
CA PRO A 422 -11.99 9.63 10.97
C PRO A 422 -12.40 8.68 9.84
N VAL A 423 -11.99 7.42 9.97
CA VAL A 423 -12.39 6.35 9.04
C VAL A 423 -13.06 5.23 9.81
N ASP A 424 -14.18 4.75 9.29
CA ASP A 424 -14.93 3.62 9.84
C ASP A 424 -14.87 2.43 8.88
N ILE A 425 -14.76 1.22 9.42
CA ILE A 425 -14.83 0.00 8.62
C ILE A 425 -16.30 -0.31 8.36
N VAL A 426 -16.74 -0.18 7.11
CA VAL A 426 -18.12 -0.46 6.70
C VAL A 426 -18.30 -1.87 6.14
N GLU A 427 -17.21 -2.49 5.69
CA GLU A 427 -17.22 -3.88 5.23
C GLU A 427 -15.92 -4.58 5.62
N GLU A 428 -16.03 -5.81 6.09
CA GLU A 428 -14.91 -6.69 6.45
C GLU A 428 -15.15 -8.06 5.80
N ARG A 429 -14.19 -8.53 5.01
CA ARG A 429 -14.17 -9.90 4.49
C ARG A 429 -12.82 -10.53 4.77
N THR A 430 -12.85 -11.77 5.23
CA THR A 430 -11.64 -12.53 5.54
C THR A 430 -11.64 -13.80 4.71
N VAL A 431 -10.51 -14.09 4.07
CA VAL A 431 -10.31 -15.33 3.32
C VAL A 431 -9.21 -16.11 4.03
N GLY A 432 -9.52 -17.31 4.50
CA GLY A 432 -8.54 -18.17 5.14
C GLY A 432 -7.48 -18.67 4.15
N PRO A 433 -6.20 -18.85 4.57
CA PRO A 433 -5.14 -19.38 3.70
C PRO A 433 -5.45 -20.77 3.12
N SER A 434 -6.21 -21.60 3.84
CA SER A 434 -6.64 -22.93 3.38
C SER A 434 -7.56 -22.86 2.15
N MET A 435 -8.54 -21.95 2.18
CA MET A 435 -9.44 -21.70 1.05
C MET A 435 -8.67 -21.16 -0.16
N GLY A 436 -7.69 -20.27 0.06
CA GLY A 436 -6.81 -19.77 -0.99
C GLY A 436 -6.00 -20.89 -1.65
N LYS A 437 -5.37 -21.75 -0.85
CA LYS A 437 -4.62 -22.92 -1.34
C LYS A 437 -5.50 -23.88 -2.14
N GLU A 438 -6.71 -24.14 -1.67
CA GLU A 438 -7.67 -24.99 -2.38
C GLU A 438 -8.10 -24.37 -3.72
N ASN A 439 -8.34 -23.05 -3.76
CA ASN A 439 -8.64 -22.32 -4.98
C ASN A 439 -7.49 -22.41 -6.00
N ILE A 440 -6.24 -22.28 -5.54
CA ILE A 440 -5.05 -22.45 -6.40
C ILE A 440 -5.00 -23.88 -6.95
N ASP A 441 -5.11 -24.89 -6.10
CA ASP A 441 -5.00 -26.29 -6.52
C ASP A 441 -6.10 -26.66 -7.54
N ARG A 442 -7.35 -26.28 -7.27
CA ARG A 442 -8.47 -26.48 -8.20
C ARG A 442 -8.25 -25.73 -9.52
N GLY A 443 -7.79 -24.47 -9.46
CA GLY A 443 -7.53 -23.66 -10.65
C GLY A 443 -6.42 -24.24 -11.54
N VAL A 444 -5.30 -24.65 -10.92
CA VAL A 444 -4.18 -25.28 -11.62
C VAL A 444 -4.59 -26.62 -12.23
N LYS A 445 -5.32 -27.47 -11.48
CA LYS A 445 -5.84 -28.74 -12.00
C LYS A 445 -6.81 -28.54 -13.16
N SER A 446 -7.75 -27.58 -13.04
CA SER A 446 -8.70 -27.26 -14.11
C SER A 446 -7.98 -26.82 -15.39
N ASN A 447 -7.00 -25.92 -15.27
CA ASN A 447 -6.18 -25.49 -16.41
C ASN A 447 -5.36 -26.65 -17.00
N GLY A 448 -4.83 -27.54 -16.15
CA GLY A 448 -4.11 -28.75 -16.58
C GLY A 448 -5.00 -29.72 -17.36
N TYR A 449 -6.20 -30.02 -16.86
CA TYR A 449 -7.15 -30.88 -17.58
C TYR A 449 -7.60 -30.27 -18.91
N GLY A 450 -7.88 -28.96 -18.93
CA GLY A 450 -8.21 -28.24 -20.17
C GLY A 450 -7.07 -28.29 -21.18
N PHE A 451 -5.83 -28.05 -20.74
CA PHE A 451 -4.65 -28.15 -21.59
C PHE A 451 -4.47 -29.56 -22.17
N ILE A 452 -4.62 -30.61 -21.35
CA ILE A 452 -4.51 -32.01 -21.81
C ILE A 452 -5.60 -32.32 -22.84
N ALA A 453 -6.84 -31.91 -22.61
CA ALA A 453 -7.94 -32.15 -23.55
C ALA A 453 -7.68 -31.48 -24.90
N ILE A 454 -7.26 -30.21 -24.90
CA ILE A 454 -6.86 -29.48 -26.11
C ILE A 454 -5.67 -30.16 -26.78
N ALA A 455 -4.69 -30.62 -26.01
CA ALA A 455 -3.51 -31.30 -26.54
C ALA A 455 -3.85 -32.61 -27.25
N VAL A 456 -4.68 -33.44 -26.64
CA VAL A 456 -5.16 -34.69 -27.25
C VAL A 456 -5.92 -34.38 -28.53
N PHE A 457 -6.85 -33.44 -28.52
CA PHE A 457 -7.62 -33.06 -29.71
C PHE A 457 -6.72 -32.57 -30.84
N MET A 458 -5.80 -31.64 -30.56
CA MET A 458 -4.92 -31.07 -31.55
C MET A 458 -3.95 -32.10 -32.14
N ILE A 459 -3.38 -32.98 -31.31
CA ILE A 459 -2.47 -34.02 -31.79
C ILE A 459 -3.22 -35.06 -32.63
N LEU A 460 -4.44 -35.46 -32.24
CA LEU A 460 -5.23 -36.41 -33.01
C LEU A 460 -5.68 -35.83 -34.35
N TYR A 461 -6.14 -34.57 -34.35
CA TYR A 461 -6.71 -33.94 -35.53
C TYR A 461 -5.65 -33.39 -36.50
N TYR A 462 -4.59 -32.76 -35.99
CA TYR A 462 -3.52 -32.11 -36.78
C TYR A 462 -2.18 -32.86 -36.80
N ARG A 463 -2.08 -34.02 -36.14
CA ARG A 463 -0.85 -34.85 -36.07
C ARG A 463 0.38 -34.04 -35.65
N MET A 464 1.37 -33.91 -36.54
CA MET A 464 2.63 -33.22 -36.24
C MET A 464 2.45 -31.70 -36.10
N PHE A 465 1.56 -31.09 -36.88
CA PHE A 465 1.20 -29.68 -36.68
C PHE A 465 0.43 -29.46 -35.39
N GLY A 466 -0.32 -30.48 -34.96
CA GLY A 466 -0.91 -30.54 -33.62
C GLY A 466 0.15 -30.43 -32.53
N LEU A 467 1.21 -31.23 -32.61
CA LEU A 467 2.32 -31.19 -31.65
C LEU A 467 3.00 -29.81 -31.60
N PHE A 468 3.27 -29.18 -32.75
CA PHE A 468 3.85 -27.82 -32.77
C PHE A 468 2.93 -26.78 -32.16
N SER A 469 1.62 -26.91 -32.39
CA SER A 469 0.60 -26.02 -31.81
C SER A 469 0.58 -26.13 -30.28
N ILE A 470 0.71 -27.34 -29.73
CA ILE A 470 0.75 -27.56 -28.29
C ILE A 470 2.06 -27.08 -27.67
N LEU A 471 3.20 -27.24 -28.34
CA LEU A 471 4.48 -26.68 -27.88
C LEU A 471 4.45 -25.14 -27.90
N ALA A 472 3.84 -24.53 -28.91
CA ALA A 472 3.63 -23.08 -28.96
C ALA A 472 2.68 -22.63 -27.83
N LEU A 473 1.59 -23.35 -27.58
CA LEU A 473 0.67 -23.07 -26.48
C LEU A 473 1.34 -23.20 -25.10
N ALA A 474 2.19 -24.21 -24.89
CA ALA A 474 2.97 -24.36 -23.66
C ALA A 474 3.93 -23.19 -23.48
N ALA A 475 4.60 -22.76 -24.56
CA ALA A 475 5.43 -21.56 -24.56
C ALA A 475 4.61 -20.29 -24.25
N ASN A 476 3.37 -20.19 -24.71
CA ASN A 476 2.48 -19.07 -24.37
C ASN A 476 2.26 -18.97 -22.86
N VAL A 477 1.82 -20.07 -22.22
CA VAL A 477 1.56 -20.11 -20.78
C VAL A 477 2.82 -19.81 -19.98
N LEU A 478 3.97 -20.36 -20.40
CA LEU A 478 5.27 -20.06 -19.80
C LEU A 478 5.59 -18.56 -19.86
N LEU A 479 5.44 -17.93 -21.03
CA LEU A 479 5.74 -16.51 -21.21
C LEU A 479 4.74 -15.63 -20.44
N LEU A 480 3.47 -16.00 -20.38
CA LEU A 480 2.46 -15.32 -19.57
C LEU A 480 2.89 -15.30 -18.10
N VAL A 481 3.23 -16.46 -17.54
CA VAL A 481 3.70 -16.60 -16.14
C VAL A 481 4.99 -15.80 -15.91
N ALA A 482 5.92 -15.83 -16.85
CA ALA A 482 7.17 -15.08 -16.78
C ALA A 482 6.93 -13.57 -16.77
N VAL A 483 6.04 -13.06 -17.63
CA VAL A 483 5.72 -11.62 -17.70
C VAL A 483 4.98 -11.17 -16.44
N LEU A 484 4.02 -11.95 -15.92
CA LEU A 484 3.36 -11.64 -14.65
C LEU A 484 4.37 -11.56 -13.49
N SER A 485 5.34 -12.48 -13.47
CA SER A 485 6.42 -12.49 -12.49
C SER A 485 7.34 -11.29 -12.66
N LEU A 486 7.72 -10.94 -13.89
CA LEU A 486 8.59 -9.79 -14.17
C LEU A 486 7.94 -8.46 -13.78
N LEU A 487 6.65 -8.29 -14.09
CA LEU A 487 5.88 -7.09 -13.77
C LEU A 487 5.43 -7.04 -12.30
N GLN A 488 5.70 -8.09 -11.52
CA GLN A 488 5.22 -8.25 -10.14
C GLN A 488 3.70 -8.00 -10.05
N ALA A 489 2.97 -8.53 -11.03
CA ALA A 489 1.52 -8.40 -11.11
C ALA A 489 0.83 -9.36 -10.13
N THR A 490 -0.24 -8.90 -9.48
CA THR A 490 -1.04 -9.73 -8.57
C THR A 490 -1.99 -10.65 -9.36
N LEU A 491 -1.81 -11.96 -9.23
CA LEU A 491 -2.71 -12.99 -9.74
C LEU A 491 -3.88 -13.21 -8.77
N THR A 492 -5.11 -13.11 -9.26
CA THR A 492 -6.35 -13.36 -8.49
C THR A 492 -7.05 -14.62 -9.01
N LEU A 493 -8.12 -15.07 -8.32
CA LEU A 493 -8.91 -16.20 -8.80
C LEU A 493 -9.56 -15.94 -10.17
N PRO A 494 -10.16 -14.76 -10.45
CA PRO A 494 -10.52 -14.38 -11.81
C PRO A 494 -9.33 -14.36 -12.76
N GLY A 495 -8.14 -13.93 -12.31
CA GLY A 495 -6.90 -14.04 -13.08
C GLY A 495 -6.61 -15.46 -13.56
N LEU A 496 -6.77 -16.48 -12.70
CA LEU A 496 -6.64 -17.90 -13.09
C LEU A 496 -7.65 -18.31 -14.17
N ALA A 497 -8.89 -17.82 -14.10
CA ALA A 497 -9.88 -18.01 -15.17
C ALA A 497 -9.48 -17.29 -16.47
N GLY A 498 -8.84 -16.12 -16.36
CA GLY A 498 -8.22 -15.41 -17.48
C GLY A 498 -7.12 -16.23 -18.16
N ILE A 499 -6.31 -16.97 -17.40
CA ILE A 499 -5.33 -17.92 -17.98
C ILE A 499 -6.06 -19.02 -18.74
N ALA A 500 -7.12 -19.60 -18.15
CA ALA A 500 -7.92 -20.63 -18.81
C ALA A 500 -8.50 -20.15 -20.16
N LEU A 501 -9.10 -18.95 -20.15
CA LEU A 501 -9.64 -18.30 -21.34
C LEU A 501 -8.55 -18.04 -22.37
N THR A 502 -7.40 -17.54 -21.93
CA THR A 502 -6.23 -17.30 -22.80
C THR A 502 -5.75 -18.60 -23.45
N VAL A 503 -5.70 -19.71 -22.72
CA VAL A 503 -5.31 -21.01 -23.27
C VAL A 503 -6.25 -21.44 -24.40
N GLY A 504 -7.57 -21.25 -24.21
CA GLY A 504 -8.57 -21.52 -25.25
C GLY A 504 -8.42 -20.61 -26.46
N MET A 505 -8.34 -19.29 -26.25
CA MET A 505 -8.21 -18.34 -27.36
C MET A 505 -6.86 -18.45 -28.09
N ALA A 506 -5.78 -18.79 -27.38
CA ALA A 506 -4.46 -18.89 -27.98
C ALA A 506 -4.35 -20.05 -28.98
N ILE A 507 -5.10 -21.14 -28.78
CA ILE A 507 -5.07 -22.26 -29.72
C ILE A 507 -5.79 -21.93 -31.03
N ASP A 508 -6.77 -21.00 -31.03
CA ASP A 508 -7.51 -20.60 -32.24
C ASP A 508 -6.57 -20.06 -33.33
N ALA A 509 -5.56 -19.28 -32.94
CA ALA A 509 -4.54 -18.77 -33.86
C ALA A 509 -3.78 -19.92 -34.55
N ASN A 510 -3.42 -20.95 -33.79
CA ASN A 510 -2.75 -22.14 -34.33
C ASN A 510 -3.67 -22.98 -35.22
N VAL A 511 -4.96 -23.10 -34.86
CA VAL A 511 -5.99 -23.76 -35.70
C VAL A 511 -6.11 -23.05 -37.04
N LEU A 512 -6.21 -21.72 -37.05
CA LEU A 512 -6.32 -20.94 -38.28
C LEU A 512 -5.10 -21.11 -39.18
N ILE A 513 -3.89 -21.10 -38.61
CA ILE A 513 -2.66 -21.37 -39.36
C ILE A 513 -2.69 -22.77 -39.96
N ASN A 514 -3.06 -23.80 -39.19
CA ASN A 514 -3.05 -25.18 -39.67
C ASN A 514 -4.11 -25.40 -40.77
N GLU A 515 -5.32 -24.86 -40.62
CA GLU A 515 -6.34 -24.93 -41.67
C GLU A 515 -5.89 -24.20 -42.93
N ARG A 516 -5.28 -23.01 -42.80
CA ARG A 516 -4.78 -22.29 -43.97
C ARG A 516 -3.69 -23.07 -44.71
N ILE A 517 -2.81 -23.74 -43.99
CA ILE A 517 -1.80 -24.64 -44.59
C ILE A 517 -2.48 -25.81 -45.31
N ARG A 518 -3.52 -26.43 -44.73
CA ARG A 518 -4.29 -27.50 -45.39
C ARG A 518 -4.98 -27.02 -46.66
N GLU A 519 -5.57 -25.84 -46.64
CA GLU A 519 -6.21 -25.23 -47.81
C GLU A 519 -5.22 -25.05 -48.95
N GLU A 520 -4.03 -24.50 -48.67
CA GLU A 520 -2.97 -24.32 -49.66
C GLU A 520 -2.45 -25.66 -50.20
N LEU A 521 -2.30 -26.68 -49.34
CA LEU A 521 -1.92 -28.03 -49.77
C LEU A 521 -2.99 -28.66 -50.68
N ARG A 522 -4.28 -28.48 -50.37
CA ARG A 522 -5.39 -28.95 -51.20
C ARG A 522 -5.47 -28.21 -52.54
N ALA A 523 -5.07 -26.94 -52.57
CA ALA A 523 -4.95 -26.15 -53.79
C ALA A 523 -3.73 -26.53 -54.66
N GLY A 524 -2.90 -27.48 -54.22
CA GLY A 524 -1.76 -28.00 -54.97
C GLY A 524 -0.43 -27.27 -54.72
N SER A 525 -0.39 -26.35 -53.75
CA SER A 525 0.85 -25.67 -53.36
C SER A 525 1.88 -26.66 -52.80
N THR A 526 3.17 -26.44 -53.08
CA THR A 526 4.23 -27.26 -52.49
C THR A 526 4.24 -27.14 -50.96
N PRO A 527 4.66 -28.18 -50.22
CA PRO A 527 4.76 -28.16 -48.75
C PRO A 527 5.40 -26.90 -48.15
N HIS A 528 6.50 -26.42 -48.73
CA HIS A 528 7.18 -25.20 -48.26
C HIS A 528 6.39 -23.93 -48.59
N ALA A 529 5.81 -23.85 -49.79
CA ALA A 529 4.97 -22.70 -50.20
C ALA A 529 3.68 -22.61 -49.36
N ALA A 530 3.05 -23.75 -49.08
CA ALA A 530 1.85 -23.82 -48.25
C ALA A 530 2.11 -23.37 -46.80
N ILE A 531 3.26 -23.75 -46.21
CA ILE A 531 3.66 -23.26 -44.88
C ILE A 531 3.88 -21.74 -44.92
N HIS A 532 4.61 -21.22 -45.90
CA HIS A 532 4.86 -19.77 -45.99
C HIS A 532 3.56 -18.98 -46.13
N ALA A 533 2.72 -19.36 -47.10
CA ALA A 533 1.43 -18.73 -47.37
C ALA A 533 0.46 -18.85 -46.20
N GLY A 534 0.46 -19.99 -45.49
CA GLY A 534 -0.34 -20.22 -44.30
C GLY A 534 -0.05 -19.21 -43.19
N TYR A 535 1.22 -19.06 -42.81
CA TYR A 535 1.61 -18.08 -41.78
C TYR A 535 1.40 -16.62 -42.22
N GLU A 536 1.68 -16.30 -43.48
CA GLU A 536 1.56 -14.93 -44.00
C GLU A 536 0.09 -14.47 -44.06
N ARG A 537 -0.80 -15.33 -44.56
CA ARG A 537 -2.23 -14.99 -44.68
C ARG A 537 -2.97 -15.05 -43.34
N ALA A 538 -2.64 -16.04 -42.50
CA ALA A 538 -3.29 -16.15 -41.19
C ALA A 538 -2.92 -15.00 -40.24
N PHE A 539 -1.74 -14.38 -40.40
CA PHE A 539 -1.27 -13.30 -39.52
C PHE A 539 -2.25 -12.12 -39.44
N ALA A 540 -2.78 -11.66 -40.58
CA ALA A 540 -3.70 -10.52 -40.62
C ALA A 540 -4.99 -10.80 -39.84
N THR A 541 -5.58 -11.99 -40.01
CA THR A 541 -6.78 -12.41 -39.30
C THR A 541 -6.53 -12.63 -37.81
N ILE A 542 -5.38 -13.21 -37.44
CA ILE A 542 -4.97 -13.38 -36.03
C ILE A 542 -4.79 -12.03 -35.34
N LEU A 543 -4.15 -11.08 -36.03
CA LEU A 543 -3.95 -9.74 -35.52
C LEU A 543 -5.29 -9.03 -35.29
N ASP A 544 -6.19 -9.06 -36.28
CA ASP A 544 -7.48 -8.39 -36.22
C ASP A 544 -8.37 -8.90 -35.07
N SER A 545 -8.47 -10.23 -34.95
CA SER A 545 -9.23 -10.89 -33.87
C SER A 545 -8.67 -10.56 -32.48
N ASN A 546 -7.35 -10.63 -32.31
CA ASN A 546 -6.71 -10.36 -31.02
C ASN A 546 -6.71 -8.89 -30.63
N VAL A 547 -6.56 -7.96 -31.59
CA VAL A 547 -6.60 -6.52 -31.32
C VAL A 547 -7.97 -6.12 -30.76
N THR A 548 -9.05 -6.68 -31.30
CA THR A 548 -10.40 -6.40 -30.82
C THR A 548 -10.58 -6.82 -29.35
N THR A 549 -10.14 -8.03 -28.99
CA THR A 549 -10.17 -8.50 -27.60
C THR A 549 -9.21 -7.72 -26.70
N PHE A 550 -8.04 -7.33 -27.21
CA PHE A 550 -7.06 -6.54 -26.47
C PHE A 550 -7.62 -5.17 -26.08
N VAL A 551 -8.34 -4.49 -26.99
CA VAL A 551 -8.99 -3.21 -26.70
C VAL A 551 -10.05 -3.38 -25.59
N ALA A 552 -10.86 -4.44 -25.64
CA ALA A 552 -11.81 -4.74 -24.57
C ALA A 552 -11.10 -5.03 -23.24
N GLY A 553 -9.98 -5.77 -23.27
CA GLY A 553 -9.14 -6.02 -22.09
C GLY A 553 -8.57 -4.73 -21.49
N VAL A 554 -8.10 -3.79 -22.31
CA VAL A 554 -7.61 -2.48 -21.86
C VAL A 554 -8.75 -1.67 -21.20
N ALA A 555 -9.94 -1.66 -21.79
CA ALA A 555 -11.11 -1.00 -21.20
C ALA A 555 -11.46 -1.60 -19.83
N LEU A 556 -11.46 -2.93 -19.70
CA LEU A 556 -11.66 -3.63 -18.42
C LEU A 556 -10.53 -3.31 -17.41
N PHE A 557 -9.30 -3.15 -17.85
CA PHE A 557 -8.18 -2.80 -16.96
C PHE A 557 -8.28 -1.36 -16.43
N LEU A 558 -8.73 -0.41 -17.25
CA LEU A 558 -8.85 0.99 -16.88
C LEU A 558 -10.09 1.27 -16.02
N LEU A 559 -11.21 0.61 -16.33
CA LEU A 559 -12.51 0.87 -15.69
C LEU A 559 -12.85 -0.16 -14.59
N GLY A 560 -12.21 -1.33 -14.60
CA GLY A 560 -12.47 -2.41 -13.65
C GLY A 560 -11.86 -2.14 -12.27
N ALA A 561 -12.58 -2.54 -11.22
CA ALA A 561 -12.11 -2.48 -9.84
C ALA A 561 -11.70 -3.88 -9.33
N GLY A 562 -10.72 -3.91 -8.44
CA GLY A 562 -10.32 -5.11 -7.69
C GLY A 562 -10.01 -6.33 -8.58
N PRO A 563 -10.68 -7.49 -8.39
CA PRO A 563 -10.37 -8.72 -9.13
C PRO A 563 -10.54 -8.65 -10.66
N VAL A 564 -11.46 -7.82 -11.16
CA VAL A 564 -11.71 -7.66 -12.61
C VAL A 564 -10.50 -7.07 -13.33
N ARG A 565 -9.79 -6.15 -12.67
CA ARG A 565 -8.57 -5.55 -13.20
C ARG A 565 -7.43 -6.58 -13.31
N GLY A 566 -7.35 -7.50 -12.35
CA GLY A 566 -6.43 -8.64 -12.39
C GLY A 566 -6.72 -9.59 -13.55
N PHE A 567 -7.99 -9.93 -13.77
CA PHE A 567 -8.41 -10.71 -14.96
C PHE A 567 -8.04 -10.00 -16.26
N ALA A 568 -8.33 -8.71 -16.38
CA ALA A 568 -8.04 -7.93 -17.57
C ALA A 568 -6.54 -7.86 -17.88
N LEU A 569 -5.69 -7.73 -16.86
CA LEU A 569 -4.24 -7.73 -17.02
C LEU A 569 -3.73 -9.07 -17.57
N VAL A 570 -4.21 -10.20 -17.02
CA VAL A 570 -3.87 -11.53 -17.50
C VAL A 570 -4.32 -11.72 -18.95
N LEU A 571 -5.53 -11.29 -19.29
CA LEU A 571 -6.06 -11.35 -20.65
C LEU A 571 -5.19 -10.57 -21.64
N CYS A 572 -4.85 -9.31 -21.33
CA CYS A 572 -4.02 -8.47 -22.18
C CYS A 572 -2.61 -9.06 -22.40
N ILE A 573 -1.95 -9.50 -21.32
CA ILE A 573 -0.63 -10.15 -21.41
C ILE A 573 -0.75 -11.44 -22.21
N GLY A 574 -1.78 -12.24 -21.94
CA GLY A 574 -2.05 -13.50 -22.60
C GLY A 574 -2.24 -13.38 -24.11
N ILE A 575 -2.93 -12.34 -24.57
CA ILE A 575 -3.09 -12.04 -26.00
C ILE A 575 -1.74 -11.65 -26.63
N LEU A 576 -0.94 -10.81 -25.97
CA LEU A 576 0.37 -10.41 -26.48
C LEU A 576 1.34 -11.60 -26.58
N THR A 577 1.38 -12.45 -25.55
CA THR A 577 2.21 -13.65 -25.55
C THR A 577 1.69 -14.71 -26.53
N SER A 578 0.36 -14.81 -26.73
CA SER A 578 -0.22 -15.77 -27.67
C SER A 578 0.16 -15.44 -29.09
N MET A 579 0.08 -14.16 -29.50
CA MET A 579 0.51 -13.69 -30.82
C MET A 579 1.98 -14.02 -31.09
N PHE A 580 2.86 -13.78 -30.11
CA PHE A 580 4.27 -14.15 -30.22
C PHE A 580 4.44 -15.67 -30.37
N SER A 581 3.77 -16.47 -29.54
CA SER A 581 3.92 -17.93 -29.54
C SER A 581 3.36 -18.59 -30.82
N ALA A 582 2.14 -18.23 -31.22
CA ALA A 582 1.44 -18.81 -32.36
C ALA A 582 2.14 -18.50 -33.68
N VAL A 583 2.73 -17.30 -33.81
CA VAL A 583 3.39 -16.88 -35.06
C VAL A 583 4.88 -17.22 -35.04
N LEU A 584 5.63 -16.82 -34.01
CA LEU A 584 7.10 -16.94 -34.03
C LEU A 584 7.59 -18.28 -33.50
N VAL A 585 7.03 -18.78 -32.39
CA VAL A 585 7.45 -20.07 -31.82
C VAL A 585 7.00 -21.22 -32.70
N SER A 586 5.72 -21.24 -33.12
CA SER A 586 5.20 -22.26 -34.02
C SER A 586 5.97 -22.31 -35.35
N ARG A 587 6.21 -21.14 -35.97
CA ARG A 587 6.98 -21.07 -37.23
C ARG A 587 8.43 -21.51 -37.06
N ALA A 588 9.07 -21.17 -35.93
CA ALA A 588 10.42 -21.63 -35.63
C ALA A 588 10.48 -23.16 -35.48
N LEU A 589 9.51 -23.77 -34.82
CA LEU A 589 9.41 -25.23 -34.68
C LEU A 589 9.21 -25.92 -36.04
N VAL A 590 8.26 -25.42 -36.84
CA VAL A 590 7.98 -25.93 -38.18
C VAL A 590 9.22 -25.81 -39.08
N ASN A 591 9.90 -24.66 -39.08
CA ASN A 591 11.12 -24.45 -39.87
C ASN A 591 12.28 -25.32 -39.37
N PHE A 592 12.39 -25.56 -38.06
CA PHE A 592 13.42 -26.42 -37.51
C PHE A 592 13.27 -27.87 -37.97
N THR A 593 12.04 -28.40 -37.99
CA THR A 593 11.77 -29.79 -38.39
C THR A 593 11.73 -29.98 -39.90
N TYR A 594 11.08 -29.08 -40.63
CA TYR A 594 10.82 -29.24 -42.07
C TYR A 594 11.72 -28.40 -42.97
N GLY A 595 12.28 -27.29 -42.48
CA GLY A 595 13.15 -26.41 -43.28
C GLY A 595 14.48 -27.04 -43.72
N ARG A 596 14.93 -28.12 -43.06
CA ARG A 596 16.13 -28.88 -43.44
C ARG A 596 15.89 -29.94 -44.53
N GLN A 597 14.64 -30.26 -44.86
CA GLN A 597 14.31 -31.30 -45.84
C GLN A 597 14.05 -30.70 -47.23
N ARG A 598 15.02 -30.87 -48.14
CA ARG A 598 14.99 -30.33 -49.52
C ARG A 598 13.92 -30.96 -50.43
N LYS A 599 13.40 -32.16 -50.10
CA LYS A 599 12.35 -32.85 -50.85
C LYS A 599 11.23 -33.34 -49.92
N LEU A 600 10.45 -32.41 -49.39
CA LEU A 600 9.23 -32.73 -48.66
C LEU A 600 8.13 -33.10 -49.66
N VAL A 601 7.70 -34.37 -49.64
CA VAL A 601 6.66 -34.91 -50.53
C VAL A 601 5.29 -34.91 -49.85
N LYS A 602 5.24 -35.06 -48.51
CA LYS A 602 4.01 -35.05 -47.71
C LYS A 602 4.27 -34.42 -46.35
N ILE A 603 3.28 -33.72 -45.82
CA ILE A 603 3.30 -33.26 -44.42
C ILE A 603 2.06 -33.81 -43.70
N ALA A 604 2.24 -34.26 -42.45
CA ALA A 604 1.14 -34.72 -41.61
C ALA A 604 0.48 -33.52 -40.93
N VAL A 605 -0.56 -32.98 -41.58
CA VAL A 605 -1.39 -31.85 -41.13
C VAL A 605 -2.82 -32.31 -40.95
#